data_AF-A0A0G4PQZ7-F1
#
_entry.id   AF-A0A0G4PQZ7-F1
#
_cell.length_a   1.000
_cell.length_b   1.000
_cell.length_c   1.000
_cell.angle_alpha   90.00
_cell.angle_beta   90.00
_cell.angle_gamma   90.00
#
_symmetry.space_group_name_H-M   'P 1'
#
loop_
_entity.id
_entity.type
_entity.pdbx_description
1 polymer ?
#
loop_
_entity_poly.entity_id
_entity_poly.type
_entity_poly.pdbx_seq_one_letter_code
_entity_poly.pdbx_strand_id
1 'polypeptide(L)'
;MYTASEITSPTCFRETDKFLFQCFKLSRHHTTTINNIFLEEAHTTSSIIYHSQGSLKSSLEQYVKSETTGINAVLDPCHTRHLPLIVLEKIARDLGSSVSFRINAPYGIFSPPRMFMSSFVAYTVASKLLPEKHTEMLPLAYSLMNPEASERAFWSDTHQAGLMMILRTKRGFFMEFPPERLWLYLKISRNMNRFDDQDFTKQIIDLELEGPEDDFPRYIALFPSQRTNLVKAMYYRAIV
;
A
#
# COMPACT_ATOMS: atom_id res chain seq x y z
N MET A 1 -22.70 -33.15 -16.88
CA MET A 1 -24.02 -32.57 -16.58
C MET A 1 -23.95 -31.89 -15.22
N TYR A 2 -23.74 -30.57 -15.24
CA TYR A 2 -23.96 -29.69 -14.08
C TYR A 2 -25.26 -28.94 -14.40
N THR A 3 -26.30 -29.17 -13.60
CA THR A 3 -27.53 -28.39 -13.69
C THR A 3 -27.24 -27.00 -13.14
N ALA A 4 -27.20 -25.99 -14.00
CA ALA A 4 -27.24 -24.60 -13.60
C ALA A 4 -28.56 -24.36 -12.86
N SER A 5 -28.49 -23.93 -11.61
CA SER A 5 -29.66 -23.43 -10.90
C SER A 5 -30.05 -22.10 -11.53
N GLU A 6 -31.14 -22.10 -12.29
CA GLU A 6 -31.83 -20.87 -12.68
C GLU A 6 -32.28 -20.15 -11.40
N ILE A 7 -31.68 -19.00 -11.13
CA ILE A 7 -32.14 -18.11 -10.07
C ILE A 7 -33.38 -17.39 -10.61
N THR A 8 -34.53 -18.03 -10.51
CA THR A 8 -35.84 -17.40 -10.71
C THR A 8 -36.34 -16.87 -9.37
N SER A 9 -35.90 -15.68 -8.98
CA SER A 9 -36.64 -14.90 -7.99
C SER A 9 -36.48 -13.41 -8.30
N PRO A 10 -37.55 -12.71 -8.70
CA PRO A 10 -37.53 -11.25 -8.70
C PRO A 10 -37.55 -10.82 -7.23
N THR A 11 -36.38 -10.51 -6.67
CA THR A 11 -36.29 -9.96 -5.31
C THR A 11 -36.95 -8.59 -5.30
N CYS A 12 -38.21 -8.55 -4.86
CA CYS A 12 -38.98 -7.33 -4.67
C CYS A 12 -38.56 -6.69 -3.34
N PHE A 13 -37.75 -5.65 -3.41
CA PHE A 13 -37.33 -4.85 -2.25
C PHE A 13 -38.51 -4.03 -1.72
N ARG A 14 -38.70 -3.99 -0.40
CA ARG A 14 -39.74 -3.19 0.27
C ARG A 14 -39.11 -1.93 0.87
N GLU A 15 -39.85 -0.83 0.92
CA GLU A 15 -39.42 0.43 1.58
C GLU A 15 -38.99 0.23 3.05
N THR A 16 -39.44 -0.87 3.68
CA THR A 16 -39.12 -1.21 5.07
C THR A 16 -37.89 -2.09 5.23
N ASP A 17 -37.28 -2.55 4.13
CA ASP A 17 -36.05 -3.35 4.18
C ASP A 17 -34.90 -2.49 4.70
N LYS A 18 -33.93 -3.13 5.37
CA LYS A 18 -32.74 -2.44 5.90
C LYS A 18 -31.52 -3.26 5.60
N PHE A 19 -30.51 -2.63 5.00
CA PHE A 19 -29.19 -3.22 4.87
C PHE A 19 -28.52 -3.27 6.24
N LEU A 20 -28.29 -4.50 6.71
CA LEU A 20 -27.61 -4.80 7.97
C LEU A 20 -26.20 -5.29 7.69
N PHE A 21 -25.20 -4.49 8.07
CA PHE A 21 -23.80 -4.85 7.95
C PHE A 21 -23.36 -5.59 9.21
N GLN A 22 -23.57 -6.91 9.24
CA GLN A 22 -23.23 -7.73 10.40
C GLN A 22 -21.74 -8.02 10.52
N CYS A 23 -21.02 -8.09 9.40
CA CYS A 23 -19.58 -8.38 9.39
C CYS A 23 -18.71 -7.15 9.71
N PHE A 24 -19.21 -5.94 9.42
CA PHE A 24 -18.52 -4.69 9.73
C PHE A 24 -19.53 -3.69 10.30
N LYS A 25 -19.45 -3.43 11.60
CA LYS A 25 -20.35 -2.46 12.25
C LYS A 25 -20.04 -1.05 11.75
N LEU A 26 -20.81 -0.59 10.76
CA LEU A 26 -20.81 0.79 10.33
C LEU A 26 -21.51 1.67 11.38
N SER A 27 -21.09 2.94 11.48
CA SER A 27 -21.76 3.91 12.35
C SER A 27 -23.22 4.06 11.91
N ARG A 28 -24.11 4.36 12.86
CA ARG A 28 -25.54 4.56 12.56
C ARG A 28 -25.75 5.61 11.47
N HIS A 29 -24.92 6.65 11.47
CA HIS A 29 -24.94 7.69 10.44
C HIS A 29 -24.67 7.12 9.04
N HIS A 30 -23.57 6.37 8.84
CA HIS A 30 -23.26 5.77 7.54
C HIS A 30 -24.31 4.73 7.11
N THR A 31 -24.80 3.92 8.05
CA THR A 31 -25.86 2.95 7.76
C THR A 31 -27.16 3.64 7.34
N THR A 32 -27.53 4.76 7.95
CA THR A 32 -28.70 5.55 7.53
C THR A 32 -28.48 6.16 6.16
N THR A 33 -27.32 6.78 5.90
CA THR A 33 -27.01 7.36 4.58
C THR A 33 -27.05 6.31 3.47
N ILE A 34 -26.44 5.15 3.70
CA ILE A 34 -26.47 4.01 2.77
C ILE A 34 -27.91 3.54 2.56
N ASN A 35 -28.67 3.30 3.63
CA ASN A 35 -30.06 2.87 3.50
C ASN A 35 -30.90 3.89 2.73
N ASN A 36 -30.75 5.19 2.97
CA ASN A 36 -31.48 6.20 2.22
C ASN A 36 -31.10 6.17 0.73
N ILE A 37 -29.80 6.21 0.41
CA ILE A 37 -29.33 6.21 -0.98
C ILE A 37 -29.76 4.94 -1.73
N PHE A 38 -29.63 3.77 -1.10
CA PHE A 38 -29.89 2.50 -1.78
C PHE A 38 -31.37 2.12 -1.76
N LEU A 39 -32.16 2.49 -0.75
CA LEU A 39 -33.59 2.13 -0.68
C LEU A 39 -34.48 3.16 -1.38
N GLU A 40 -34.17 4.46 -1.31
CA GLU A 40 -34.90 5.47 -2.10
C GLU A 40 -34.72 5.22 -3.61
N GLU A 41 -33.55 4.70 -4.03
CA GLU A 41 -33.24 4.37 -5.44
C GLU A 41 -33.44 2.89 -5.81
N ALA A 42 -33.76 2.00 -4.84
CA ALA A 42 -33.89 0.54 -5.06
C ALA A 42 -35.11 0.16 -5.91
N HIS A 43 -36.19 0.94 -5.85
CA HIS A 43 -37.41 0.66 -6.61
C HIS A 43 -37.20 0.83 -8.12
N THR A 44 -36.13 1.52 -8.52
CA THR A 44 -35.84 1.88 -9.92
C THR A 44 -34.62 1.17 -10.49
N THR A 45 -33.75 0.61 -9.64
CA THR A 45 -32.36 0.37 -10.05
C THR A 45 -31.91 -1.05 -9.65
N SER A 46 -32.25 -2.05 -10.48
CA SER A 46 -31.76 -3.44 -10.34
C SER A 46 -30.27 -3.60 -10.70
N SER A 47 -29.65 -2.56 -11.26
CA SER A 47 -28.21 -2.38 -11.43
C SER A 47 -27.91 -0.89 -11.55
N ILE A 48 -26.74 -0.41 -11.11
CA ILE A 48 -26.27 0.95 -11.46
C ILE A 48 -25.99 0.94 -12.96
N ILE A 49 -27.03 1.14 -13.77
CA ILE A 49 -26.92 1.27 -15.21
C ILE A 49 -26.44 2.68 -15.47
N TYR A 50 -25.18 2.83 -15.81
CA TYR A 50 -24.73 4.05 -16.44
C TYR A 50 -25.44 4.16 -17.79
N HIS A 51 -26.35 5.12 -17.92
CA HIS A 51 -27.20 5.29 -19.10
C HIS A 51 -26.43 5.55 -20.39
N SER A 52 -25.13 5.82 -20.30
CA SER A 52 -24.21 5.90 -21.43
C SER A 52 -22.78 5.64 -20.99
N GLN A 53 -21.93 5.27 -21.95
CA GLN A 53 -20.47 5.23 -21.78
C GLN A 53 -19.92 6.55 -21.23
N GLY A 54 -20.50 7.68 -21.66
CA GLY A 54 -20.12 9.02 -21.18
C GLY A 54 -20.49 9.27 -19.71
N SER A 55 -21.64 8.76 -19.24
CA SER A 55 -22.05 8.87 -17.84
C SER A 55 -21.14 8.06 -16.92
N LEU A 56 -20.81 6.81 -17.30
CA LEU A 56 -19.85 5.98 -16.56
C LEU A 56 -18.47 6.63 -16.48
N LYS A 57 -17.98 7.12 -17.62
CA LYS A 57 -16.72 7.86 -17.70
C LYS A 57 -16.72 9.04 -16.73
N SER A 58 -17.71 9.94 -16.82
CA SER A 58 -17.79 11.14 -15.98
C SER A 58 -17.86 10.80 -14.48
N SER A 59 -18.63 9.79 -14.09
CA SER A 59 -18.72 9.36 -12.69
C SER A 59 -17.41 8.76 -12.17
N LEU A 60 -16.73 7.93 -12.97
CA LEU A 60 -15.41 7.39 -12.61
C LEU A 60 -14.37 8.51 -12.52
N GLU A 61 -14.39 9.46 -13.46
CA GLU A 61 -13.51 10.63 -13.40
C GLU A 61 -13.75 11.46 -12.15
N GLN A 62 -15.00 11.70 -11.79
CA GLN A 62 -15.36 12.45 -10.59
C GLN A 62 -14.93 11.72 -9.33
N TYR A 63 -15.11 10.41 -9.26
CA TYR A 63 -14.63 9.58 -8.16
C TYR A 63 -13.10 9.66 -8.05
N VAL A 64 -12.36 9.46 -9.14
CA VAL A 64 -10.89 9.56 -9.15
C VAL A 64 -10.41 10.95 -8.73
N LYS A 65 -11.11 12.01 -9.19
CA LYS A 65 -10.78 13.42 -8.90
C LYS A 65 -11.26 13.90 -7.52
N SER A 66 -12.18 13.19 -6.86
CA SER A 66 -12.75 13.68 -5.61
C SER A 66 -11.70 13.70 -4.51
N GLU A 67 -11.40 14.89 -3.99
CA GLU A 67 -10.45 15.11 -2.88
C GLU A 67 -10.96 14.61 -1.52
N THR A 68 -12.02 13.80 -1.49
CA THR A 68 -12.58 13.22 -0.27
C THR A 68 -11.52 12.35 0.41
N THR A 69 -10.98 12.90 1.48
CA THR A 69 -9.96 12.33 2.34
C THR A 69 -10.36 10.93 2.79
N GLY A 70 -9.74 9.92 2.16
CA GLY A 70 -9.71 8.55 2.69
C GLY A 70 -10.36 7.46 1.84
N ILE A 71 -11.17 7.76 0.82
CA ILE A 71 -11.78 6.70 -0.03
C ILE A 71 -10.92 6.41 -1.28
N ASN A 72 -10.34 7.46 -1.87
CA ASN A 72 -9.59 7.39 -3.15
C ASN A 72 -8.10 7.67 -3.04
N ALA A 73 -7.62 8.00 -1.84
CA ALA A 73 -6.19 8.09 -1.56
C ALA A 73 -5.64 6.68 -1.32
N VAL A 74 -4.90 6.14 -2.29
CA VAL A 74 -4.01 5.00 -2.04
C VAL A 74 -2.88 5.53 -1.15
N LEU A 75 -2.99 5.25 0.15
CA LEU A 75 -2.02 5.66 1.18
C LEU A 75 -0.74 4.82 1.16
N ASP A 76 -0.79 3.67 0.47
CA ASP A 76 0.26 2.67 0.43
C ASP A 76 0.04 1.78 -0.82
N PRO A 77 1.06 1.57 -1.68
CA PRO A 77 1.00 0.62 -2.80
C PRO A 77 0.60 -0.82 -2.40
N CYS A 78 0.74 -1.17 -1.12
CA CYS A 78 0.33 -2.44 -0.54
C CYS A 78 -1.03 -2.39 0.16
N HIS A 79 -1.69 -1.23 0.23
CA HIS A 79 -3.03 -1.15 0.80
C HIS A 79 -3.97 -2.04 -0.02
N THR A 80 -4.81 -2.80 0.68
CA THR A 80 -5.86 -3.65 0.09
C THR A 80 -6.77 -2.97 -0.94
N ARG A 81 -6.79 -1.63 -0.98
CA ARG A 81 -7.58 -0.81 -1.90
C ARG A 81 -6.86 -0.48 -3.21
N HIS A 82 -5.54 -0.69 -3.28
CA HIS A 82 -4.74 -0.37 -4.46
C HIS A 82 -5.16 -1.17 -5.70
N LEU A 83 -5.37 -2.49 -5.54
CA LEU A 83 -5.81 -3.36 -6.64
C LEU A 83 -7.18 -2.94 -7.22
N PRO A 84 -8.25 -2.75 -6.41
CA PRO A 84 -9.51 -2.21 -6.91
C PRO A 84 -9.37 -0.86 -7.61
N LEU A 85 -8.51 0.04 -7.12
CA LEU A 85 -8.32 1.36 -7.72
C LEU A 85 -7.59 1.29 -9.07
N ILE A 86 -6.57 0.42 -9.22
CA ILE A 86 -5.96 0.14 -10.53
C ILE A 86 -7.00 -0.39 -11.53
N VAL A 87 -7.90 -1.28 -11.08
CA VAL A 87 -8.96 -1.83 -11.93
C VAL A 87 -9.91 -0.73 -12.39
N LEU A 88 -10.33 0.16 -11.47
CA LEU A 88 -11.15 1.31 -11.81
C LEU A 88 -10.44 2.27 -12.78
N GLU A 89 -9.12 2.42 -12.68
CA GLU A 89 -8.34 3.27 -13.57
C GLU A 89 -8.32 2.71 -14.99
N LYS A 90 -8.10 1.40 -15.09
CA LYS A 90 -8.12 0.68 -16.35
C LYS A 90 -9.49 0.84 -17.02
N ILE A 91 -10.57 0.64 -16.27
CA ILE A 91 -11.93 0.83 -16.78
C ILE A 91 -12.12 2.27 -17.27
N ALA A 92 -11.67 3.28 -16.51
CA ALA A 92 -11.75 4.67 -16.94
C ALA A 92 -10.96 4.94 -18.23
N ARG A 93 -9.75 4.36 -18.36
CA ARG A 93 -8.93 4.46 -19.58
C ARG A 93 -9.59 3.78 -20.79
N ASP A 94 -10.14 2.59 -20.60
CA ASP A 94 -10.87 1.85 -21.65
C ASP A 94 -12.10 2.63 -22.14
N LEU A 95 -12.68 3.50 -21.29
CA LEU A 95 -13.76 4.41 -21.65
C LEU A 95 -13.28 5.72 -22.31
N GLY A 96 -11.97 5.86 -22.57
CA GLY A 96 -11.37 7.05 -23.16
C GLY A 96 -11.15 8.20 -22.18
N SER A 97 -11.03 7.91 -20.87
CA SER A 97 -10.59 8.88 -19.87
C SER A 97 -9.07 8.93 -19.77
N SER A 98 -8.55 10.10 -19.42
CA SER A 98 -7.13 10.32 -19.11
C SER A 98 -6.87 10.42 -17.60
N VAL A 99 -7.85 10.06 -16.76
CA VAL A 99 -7.67 10.12 -15.30
C VAL A 99 -6.79 8.97 -14.82
N SER A 100 -5.78 9.32 -14.03
CA SER A 100 -4.97 8.37 -13.26
C SER A 100 -5.34 8.52 -11.79
N PHE A 101 -5.39 7.43 -11.04
CA PHE A 101 -5.44 7.58 -9.59
C PHE A 101 -4.14 8.21 -9.13
N ARG A 102 -4.25 9.32 -8.42
CA ARG A 102 -3.12 9.82 -7.66
C ARG A 102 -2.91 8.85 -6.52
N ILE A 103 -1.93 7.95 -6.68
CA ILE A 103 -1.23 7.45 -5.52
C ILE A 103 -0.63 8.71 -4.93
N ASN A 104 -1.21 9.18 -3.82
CA ASN A 104 -0.53 10.14 -2.97
C ASN A 104 0.62 9.35 -2.34
N ALA A 105 1.64 9.08 -3.15
CA ALA A 105 2.96 8.79 -2.66
C ALA A 105 3.29 9.94 -1.70
N PRO A 106 4.07 9.69 -0.63
CA PRO A 106 4.33 10.66 0.42
C PRO A 106 5.18 11.87 -0.05
N TYR A 107 5.18 12.18 -1.34
CA TYR A 107 5.66 13.43 -1.89
C TYR A 107 4.62 14.52 -1.66
N GLY A 108 4.69 15.08 -0.46
CA GLY A 108 4.07 16.36 -0.14
C GLY A 108 2.77 16.23 0.64
N ILE A 109 2.90 16.48 1.95
CA ILE A 109 1.87 17.07 2.80
C ILE A 109 0.55 16.28 2.80
N PHE A 110 0.53 15.07 3.33
CA PHE A 110 -0.61 14.55 4.10
C PHE A 110 -0.15 13.27 4.78
N SER A 111 0.27 13.40 6.04
CA SER A 111 0.44 12.22 6.89
C SER A 111 -0.95 11.72 7.28
N PRO A 112 -1.35 10.50 6.90
CA PRO A 112 -2.65 9.99 7.28
C PRO A 112 -2.69 9.84 8.82
N PRO A 113 -3.83 10.14 9.47
CA PRO A 113 -3.96 10.18 10.94
C PRO A 113 -3.78 8.82 11.65
N ARG A 114 -3.32 7.77 10.96
CA ARG A 114 -3.19 6.39 11.47
C ARG A 114 -1.97 5.62 10.94
N MET A 115 -0.89 6.30 10.57
CA MET A 115 0.36 5.62 10.22
C MET A 115 1.28 5.54 11.44
N PHE A 116 1.85 4.36 11.70
CA PHE A 116 2.93 4.25 12.69
C PHE A 116 4.18 4.95 12.17
N MET A 117 4.91 5.63 13.04
CA MET A 117 6.20 6.28 12.72
C MET A 117 7.11 5.36 11.91
N SER A 118 7.27 4.10 12.33
CA SER A 118 8.13 3.14 11.65
C SER A 118 7.70 2.83 10.22
N SER A 119 6.40 2.85 9.94
CA SER A 119 5.88 2.68 8.59
C SER A 119 6.18 3.93 7.76
N PHE A 120 5.96 5.12 8.31
CA PHE A 120 6.28 6.38 7.63
C PHE A 120 7.76 6.50 7.27
N VAL A 121 8.64 6.20 8.22
CA VAL A 121 10.10 6.17 8.00
C VAL A 121 10.45 5.13 6.94
N ALA A 122 9.85 3.94 6.99
CA ALA A 122 10.08 2.89 5.99
C ALA A 122 9.74 3.34 4.57
N TYR A 123 8.56 3.94 4.36
CA TYR A 123 8.17 4.46 3.05
C TYR A 123 9.06 5.61 2.58
N THR A 124 9.44 6.50 3.49
CA THR A 124 10.27 7.68 3.15
C THR A 124 11.69 7.26 2.76
N VAL A 125 12.28 6.30 3.48
CA VAL A 125 13.58 5.71 3.12
C VAL A 125 13.47 4.98 1.79
N ALA A 126 12.48 4.10 1.62
CA ALA A 126 12.31 3.31 0.40
C ALA A 126 12.07 4.16 -0.85
N SER A 127 11.28 5.23 -0.75
CA SER A 127 11.04 6.15 -1.88
C SER A 127 12.31 6.89 -2.30
N LYS A 128 13.18 7.23 -1.36
CA LYS A 128 14.47 7.88 -1.62
C LYS A 128 15.53 6.93 -2.16
N LEU A 129 15.37 5.61 -1.97
CA LEU A 129 16.23 4.59 -2.58
C LEU A 129 15.87 4.30 -4.04
N LEU A 130 14.64 4.64 -4.46
CA LEU A 130 14.25 4.49 -5.85
C LEU A 130 14.88 5.61 -6.70
N PRO A 131 15.35 5.30 -7.92
CA PRO A 131 15.85 6.33 -8.82
C PRO A 131 14.75 7.35 -9.15
N GLU A 132 15.12 8.64 -9.21
CA GLU A 132 14.18 9.77 -9.40
C GLU A 132 13.36 9.74 -10.71
N LYS A 133 13.71 8.85 -11.64
CA LYS A 133 13.01 8.69 -12.92
C LYS A 133 12.20 7.41 -12.90
N HIS A 134 11.02 7.45 -13.52
CA HIS A 134 10.06 6.37 -13.82
C HIS A 134 10.64 5.18 -14.63
N THR A 135 11.91 4.84 -14.44
CA THR A 135 12.46 3.54 -14.73
C THR A 135 11.90 2.56 -13.69
N GLU A 136 11.34 1.44 -14.15
CA GLU A 136 10.92 0.29 -13.33
C GLU A 136 12.12 -0.42 -12.66
N MET A 137 13.18 0.32 -12.34
CA MET A 137 14.40 -0.17 -11.74
C MET A 137 14.28 -0.14 -10.23
N LEU A 138 14.21 -1.33 -9.65
CA LEU A 138 14.34 -1.58 -8.23
C LEU A 138 15.71 -1.11 -7.71
N PRO A 139 15.84 -0.77 -6.41
CA PRO A 139 17.14 -0.47 -5.82
C PRO A 139 18.13 -1.61 -6.10
N LEU A 140 19.38 -1.28 -6.43
CA LEU A 140 20.38 -2.27 -6.83
C LEU A 140 20.55 -3.37 -5.76
N ALA A 141 20.63 -2.97 -4.49
CA ALA A 141 20.69 -3.89 -3.35
C ALA A 141 19.50 -4.88 -3.32
N TYR A 142 18.29 -4.39 -3.60
CA TYR A 142 17.09 -5.22 -3.64
C TYR A 142 17.12 -6.18 -4.83
N SER A 143 17.51 -5.68 -6.01
CA SER A 143 17.60 -6.47 -7.25
C SER A 143 18.64 -7.59 -7.15
N LEU A 144 19.76 -7.33 -6.47
CA LEU A 144 20.81 -8.35 -6.26
C LEU A 144 20.35 -9.47 -5.32
N MET A 145 19.53 -9.13 -4.31
CA MET A 145 19.02 -10.11 -3.35
C MET A 145 17.78 -10.85 -3.86
N ASN A 146 16.99 -10.20 -4.72
CA ASN A 146 15.75 -10.72 -5.30
C ASN A 146 15.65 -10.38 -6.80
N PRO A 147 16.39 -11.10 -7.67
CA PRO A 147 16.48 -10.76 -9.09
C PRO A 147 15.17 -10.90 -9.86
N GLU A 148 14.23 -11.72 -9.37
CA GLU A 148 12.90 -11.93 -9.97
C GLU A 148 11.80 -11.09 -9.30
N ALA A 149 12.14 -10.25 -8.33
CA ALA A 149 11.15 -9.47 -7.62
C ALA A 149 10.56 -8.34 -8.47
N SER A 150 9.28 -8.07 -8.25
CA SER A 150 8.59 -6.91 -8.83
C SER A 150 8.67 -5.70 -7.92
N GLU A 151 8.36 -4.51 -8.44
CA GLU A 151 8.17 -3.30 -7.64
C GLU A 151 7.15 -3.50 -6.51
N ARG A 152 6.08 -4.25 -6.78
CA ARG A 152 5.09 -4.60 -5.75
C ARG A 152 5.71 -5.42 -4.62
N ALA A 153 6.61 -6.35 -4.93
CA ALA A 153 7.31 -7.12 -3.91
C ALA A 153 8.20 -6.22 -3.06
N PHE A 154 8.90 -5.25 -3.67
CA PHE A 154 9.69 -4.26 -2.94
C PHE A 154 8.83 -3.47 -1.94
N TRP A 155 7.72 -2.88 -2.39
CA TRP A 155 6.83 -2.14 -1.49
C TRP A 155 6.21 -3.02 -0.40
N SER A 156 5.93 -4.30 -0.69
CA SER A 156 5.43 -5.25 0.32
C SER A 156 6.49 -5.52 1.38
N ASP A 157 7.74 -5.66 0.97
CA ASP A 157 8.87 -5.84 1.87
C ASP A 157 9.15 -4.57 2.69
N THR A 158 9.01 -3.38 2.11
CA THR A 158 9.06 -2.09 2.82
C THR A 158 7.96 -1.99 3.87
N HIS A 159 6.73 -2.36 3.51
CA HIS A 159 5.60 -2.34 4.45
C HIS A 159 5.85 -3.28 5.62
N GLN A 160 6.24 -4.52 5.33
CA GLN A 160 6.63 -5.49 6.34
C GLN A 160 7.78 -4.93 7.20
N ALA A 161 8.75 -4.25 6.59
CA ALA A 161 9.84 -3.63 7.31
C ALA A 161 9.41 -2.58 8.32
N GLY A 162 8.51 -1.68 7.91
CA GLY A 162 7.88 -0.73 8.81
C GLY A 162 7.12 -1.39 9.96
N LEU A 163 6.37 -2.47 9.70
CA LEU A 163 5.63 -3.20 10.74
C LEU A 163 6.57 -3.89 11.74
N MET A 164 7.63 -4.55 11.28
CA MET A 164 8.55 -5.23 12.19
C MET A 164 9.33 -4.26 13.06
N MET A 165 9.57 -3.04 12.58
CA MET A 165 10.17 -1.97 13.37
C MET A 165 9.28 -1.50 14.53
N ILE A 166 7.96 -1.77 14.50
CA ILE A 166 7.09 -1.60 15.67
C ILE A 166 7.46 -2.63 16.75
N LEU A 167 7.86 -3.83 16.34
CA LEU A 167 8.22 -4.96 17.20
C LEU A 167 9.70 -4.93 17.64
N ARG A 168 10.41 -3.80 17.51
CA ARG A 168 11.86 -3.59 17.75
C ARG A 168 12.38 -4.00 19.14
N THR A 169 11.54 -4.52 20.02
CA THR A 169 11.83 -4.77 21.44
C THR A 169 12.87 -5.85 21.73
N LYS A 170 13.42 -6.59 20.75
CA LYS A 170 14.46 -7.62 21.03
C LYS A 170 15.66 -7.61 20.07
N ARG A 171 16.86 -7.35 20.63
CA ARG A 171 18.16 -7.66 19.99
C ARG A 171 18.18 -9.16 19.63
N GLY A 172 18.55 -9.50 18.39
CA GLY A 172 18.53 -10.88 17.88
C GLY A 172 17.36 -11.21 16.94
N PHE A 173 16.21 -10.56 17.11
CA PHE A 173 15.03 -10.80 16.26
C PHE A 173 15.28 -10.49 14.78
N PHE A 174 16.13 -9.49 14.50
CA PHE A 174 16.47 -9.16 13.13
C PHE A 174 17.19 -10.28 12.37
N MET A 175 17.91 -11.16 13.07
CA MET A 175 18.58 -12.32 12.46
C MET A 175 17.60 -13.44 12.08
N GLU A 176 16.36 -13.38 12.56
CA GLU A 176 15.29 -14.32 12.22
C GLU A 176 14.54 -13.91 10.95
N PHE A 177 14.78 -12.69 10.43
CA PHE A 177 14.17 -12.25 9.19
C PHE A 177 14.78 -12.90 7.95
N PRO A 178 14.00 -12.96 6.85
CA PRO A 178 14.52 -13.25 5.54
C PRO A 178 15.77 -12.40 5.26
N PRO A 179 16.94 -13.02 5.05
CA PRO A 179 18.20 -12.31 4.82
C PRO A 179 18.15 -11.31 3.65
N GLU A 180 17.26 -11.55 2.69
CA GLU A 180 16.97 -10.74 1.51
C GLU A 180 16.49 -9.33 1.86
N ARG A 181 15.92 -9.18 3.06
CA ARG A 181 15.29 -7.94 3.52
C ARG A 181 16.07 -7.27 4.64
N LEU A 182 17.01 -7.98 5.27
CA LEU A 182 17.73 -7.50 6.46
C LEU A 182 18.40 -6.13 6.24
N TRP A 183 19.00 -5.91 5.07
CA TRP A 183 19.59 -4.62 4.71
C TRP A 183 18.59 -3.45 4.79
N LEU A 184 17.35 -3.66 4.31
CA LEU A 184 16.29 -2.65 4.33
C LEU A 184 15.84 -2.36 5.78
N TYR A 185 15.66 -3.39 6.60
CA TYR A 185 15.34 -3.21 8.03
C TYR A 185 16.42 -2.41 8.76
N LEU A 186 17.69 -2.72 8.53
CA LEU A 186 18.82 -2.01 9.15
C LEU A 186 18.85 -0.54 8.74
N LYS A 187 18.62 -0.26 7.46
CA LYS A 187 18.57 1.10 6.92
C LYS A 187 17.40 1.91 7.49
N ILE A 188 16.22 1.31 7.59
CA ILE A 188 15.05 1.94 8.23
C ILE A 188 15.34 2.21 9.71
N SER A 189 15.89 1.21 10.43
CA SER A 189 16.25 1.33 11.84
C SER A 189 17.22 2.49 12.10
N ARG A 190 18.19 2.72 11.20
CA ARG A 190 19.15 3.84 11.28
C ARG A 190 18.49 5.20 11.08
N ASN A 191 17.43 5.28 10.29
CA ASN A 191 16.75 6.53 9.99
C ASN A 191 15.60 6.86 10.96
N MET A 192 15.25 5.97 11.89
CA MET A 192 14.16 6.19 12.85
C MET A 192 14.35 7.46 13.70
N ASN A 193 15.57 7.73 14.20
CA ASN A 193 15.86 8.88 15.04
C ASN A 193 16.12 10.18 14.26
N ARG A 194 15.90 10.18 12.93
CA ARG A 194 16.03 11.36 12.07
C ARG A 194 14.70 12.08 11.86
N PHE A 195 13.64 11.60 12.51
CA PHE A 195 12.32 12.19 12.56
C PHE A 195 11.99 12.58 14.00
N ASP A 196 11.13 13.59 14.16
CA ASP A 196 10.69 14.05 15.47
C ASP A 196 9.82 12.97 16.16
N ASP A 197 10.08 12.69 17.43
CA ASP A 197 9.37 11.63 18.18
C ASP A 197 7.90 12.00 18.50
N GLN A 198 7.58 13.30 18.51
CA GLN A 198 6.22 13.81 18.74
C GLN A 198 5.46 14.04 17.44
N ASP A 199 6.18 14.39 16.37
CA ASP A 199 5.65 14.56 15.02
C ASP A 199 6.56 13.89 13.98
N PHE A 200 6.40 12.57 13.82
CA PHE A 200 7.22 11.78 12.90
C PHE A 200 7.16 12.20 11.43
N THR A 201 6.25 13.10 11.08
CA THR A 201 6.15 13.68 9.73
C THR A 201 7.22 14.72 9.47
N LYS A 202 7.76 15.30 10.55
CA LYS A 202 8.85 16.24 10.53
C LYS A 202 10.17 15.50 10.58
N GLN A 203 10.84 15.45 9.43
CA GLN A 203 12.24 15.07 9.37
C GLN A 203 13.08 16.18 10.03
N ILE A 204 13.85 15.82 11.05
CA ILE A 204 14.68 16.76 11.83
C ILE A 204 16.13 16.79 11.36
N ILE A 205 16.58 15.73 10.69
CA ILE A 205 17.95 15.57 10.16
C ILE A 205 17.86 14.87 8.80
N ASP A 206 18.73 15.21 7.85
CA ASP A 206 18.84 14.53 6.55
C ASP A 206 18.94 13.00 6.69
N LEU A 207 18.33 12.25 5.77
CA LEU A 207 18.37 10.79 5.80
C LEU A 207 19.79 10.29 5.54
N GLU A 208 20.17 9.22 6.23
CA GLU A 208 21.39 8.48 5.96
C GLU A 208 21.03 7.25 5.13
N LEU A 209 21.10 7.46 3.81
CA LEU A 209 20.73 6.44 2.82
C LEU A 209 21.89 5.50 2.50
N GLU A 210 23.13 5.91 2.77
CA GLU A 210 24.33 5.08 2.62
C GLU A 210 24.67 4.40 3.96
N GLY A 211 25.18 3.18 3.89
CA GLY A 211 25.44 2.41 5.08
C GLY A 211 26.34 1.20 4.89
N PRO A 212 26.93 0.67 5.99
CA PRO A 212 27.71 -0.55 5.95
C PRO A 212 26.94 -1.75 5.39
N GLU A 213 25.61 -1.76 5.44
CA GLU A 213 24.76 -2.82 4.90
C GLU A 213 24.72 -2.86 3.37
N ASP A 214 25.06 -1.78 2.67
CA ASP A 214 24.88 -1.68 1.20
C ASP A 214 25.86 -2.54 0.40
N ASP A 215 27.03 -2.85 0.96
CA ASP A 215 28.02 -3.70 0.32
C ASP A 215 27.63 -5.19 0.32
N PHE A 216 26.86 -5.61 1.32
CA PHE A 216 26.58 -7.02 1.57
C PHE A 216 25.68 -7.70 0.54
N PRO A 217 24.63 -7.05 -0.02
CA PRO A 217 23.89 -7.58 -1.16
C PRO A 217 24.79 -8.05 -2.29
N ARG A 218 25.82 -7.25 -2.62
CA ARG A 218 26.82 -7.60 -3.65
C ARG A 218 27.68 -8.79 -3.21
N TYR A 219 28.18 -8.80 -1.98
CA TYR A 219 28.97 -9.93 -1.49
C TYR A 219 28.17 -11.23 -1.44
N ILE A 220 26.90 -11.18 -1.04
CA ILE A 220 26.00 -12.34 -0.98
C ILE A 220 25.73 -12.86 -2.40
N ALA A 221 25.51 -11.97 -3.37
CA ALA A 221 25.34 -12.35 -4.77
C ALA A 221 26.62 -13.00 -5.35
N LEU A 222 27.81 -12.49 -5.01
CA LEU A 222 29.09 -13.02 -5.48
C LEU A 222 29.53 -14.31 -4.78
N PHE A 223 29.18 -14.47 -3.50
CA PHE A 223 29.61 -15.59 -2.66
C PHE A 223 28.41 -16.26 -1.97
N PRO A 224 27.50 -16.90 -2.73
CA PRO A 224 26.27 -17.47 -2.18
C PRO A 224 26.52 -18.57 -1.13
N SER A 225 27.63 -19.30 -1.22
CA SER A 225 28.05 -20.30 -0.23
C SER A 225 28.40 -19.70 1.14
N GLN A 226 28.72 -18.39 1.20
CA GLN A 226 29.02 -17.68 2.44
C GLN A 226 27.83 -16.86 2.96
N ARG A 227 26.65 -16.98 2.35
CA ARG A 227 25.45 -16.18 2.66
C ARG A 227 25.21 -16.04 4.15
N THR A 228 25.18 -17.13 4.90
CA THR A 228 24.92 -17.11 6.35
C THR A 228 25.95 -16.27 7.12
N ASN A 229 27.23 -16.36 6.77
CA ASN A 229 28.29 -15.60 7.43
C ASN A 229 28.24 -14.11 7.04
N LEU A 230 27.97 -13.83 5.78
CA LEU A 230 27.84 -12.46 5.26
C LEU A 230 26.61 -11.74 5.85
N VAL A 231 25.49 -12.44 6.04
CA VAL A 231 24.28 -11.89 6.68
C VAL A 231 24.55 -11.56 8.14
N LYS A 232 25.26 -12.44 8.86
CA LYS A 232 25.68 -12.16 10.24
C LYS A 232 26.60 -10.94 10.29
N ALA A 233 27.60 -10.88 9.41
CA ALA A 233 28.53 -9.77 9.32
C ALA A 233 27.81 -8.44 8.99
N MET A 234 26.81 -8.46 8.11
CA MET A 234 25.96 -7.32 7.79
C MET A 234 25.27 -6.77 9.03
N TYR A 235 24.61 -7.64 9.80
CA TYR A 235 23.93 -7.26 11.04
C TYR A 235 24.88 -6.64 12.05
N TYR A 236 26.02 -7.29 12.33
CA TYR A 236 26.97 -6.79 13.32
C TYR A 236 27.58 -5.46 12.90
N ARG A 237 27.91 -5.28 11.62
CA ARG A 237 28.51 -4.04 11.13
C ARG A 237 27.52 -2.87 11.07
N ALA A 238 26.22 -3.14 10.94
CA ALA A 238 25.20 -2.11 10.86
C ALA A 238 24.65 -1.64 12.22
N ILE A 239 24.93 -2.37 13.31
CA ILE A 239 24.45 -2.08 14.67
C ILE A 239 25.55 -1.52 15.59
N VAL A 240 26.81 -1.70 15.22
CA VAL A 240 27.99 -1.07 15.85
C VAL A 240 28.16 0.33 15.29
#